data_AF-A0AA38W059-F1
#
_entry.id   AF-A0AA38W059-F1
#
_cell.length_a   1.000
_cell.length_b   1.000
_cell.length_c   1.000
_cell.angle_alpha   90.00
_cell.angle_beta   90.00
_cell.angle_gamma   90.00
#
_symmetry.space_group_name_H-M   'P 1'
#
loop_
_entity.id
_entity.type
_entity.pdbx_description
1 polymer ?
#
loop_
_entity_poly.entity_id
_entity_poly.type
_entity_poly.pdbx_seq_one_letter_code
_entity_poly.pdbx_strand_id
1 'polypeptide(L)'
;MPLRENEDKLLRWICGPGRAVVPPYKDRQGNWRPDYLLEKVVLPDGSPLHIVNENFDMKDPVWLAKVFREKTGQEVRFVKPSDLKWLPDEASNGAHRVFCSTEDGCGIERVYQVDFEIEQEKFEAIDFKNLCHLAPTCINDLRSVFFINDQRFLGIVYEELENLVLQGTLTGHEAEVLRQGLAPSFLPTSSTWAKVIEESEADPTVKDQWVLKNARSGLSKGHVFGRVTDKAKWLDKLMSAKVSNCNPDGDSYVLQRYIEQTEYDTWSHLTSNIMRSHLVSSYFSSNGQFLGIGGMRTSDLTILSMINGVGYLLNVVTAL
;
A
#
# COMPACT_ATOMS: atom_id res chain seq x y z
N MET A 1 -2.73 15.72 -5.51
CA MET A 1 -1.83 14.78 -4.81
C MET A 1 -0.48 14.77 -5.53
N PRO A 2 0.56 15.43 -5.01
CA PRO A 2 1.88 15.42 -5.64
C PRO A 2 2.50 14.01 -5.62
N LEU A 3 2.75 13.49 -6.81
CA LEU A 3 3.44 12.22 -7.06
C LEU A 3 4.85 12.51 -7.54
N ARG A 4 5.79 11.60 -7.26
CA ARG A 4 7.16 11.72 -7.79
C ARG A 4 7.13 11.68 -9.31
N GLU A 5 8.13 12.26 -9.95
CA GLU A 5 8.16 12.42 -11.41
C GLU A 5 7.95 11.09 -12.15
N ASN A 6 8.69 10.04 -11.75
CA ASN A 6 8.58 8.72 -12.38
C ASN A 6 7.18 8.08 -12.19
N GLU A 7 6.54 8.29 -11.05
CA GLU A 7 5.21 7.78 -10.74
C GLU A 7 4.14 8.49 -11.61
N ASP A 8 4.14 9.83 -11.62
CA ASP A 8 3.22 10.63 -12.43
C ASP A 8 3.38 10.32 -13.92
N LYS A 9 4.63 10.25 -14.40
CA LYS A 9 4.95 9.92 -15.78
C LYS A 9 4.43 8.54 -16.18
N LEU A 10 4.58 7.53 -15.31
CA LEU A 10 4.09 6.19 -15.56
C LEU A 10 2.56 6.12 -15.57
N LEU A 11 1.90 6.78 -14.62
CA LEU A 11 0.44 6.80 -14.57
C LEU A 11 -0.17 7.52 -15.77
N ARG A 12 0.43 8.63 -16.22
CA ARG A 12 0.05 9.28 -17.48
C ARG A 12 0.27 8.38 -18.68
N TRP A 13 1.37 7.63 -18.70
CA TRP A 13 1.61 6.64 -19.75
C TRP A 13 0.53 5.55 -19.76
N ILE A 14 0.18 4.98 -18.60
CA ILE A 14 -0.89 3.96 -18.46
C ILE A 14 -2.22 4.49 -18.99
N CYS A 15 -2.59 5.73 -18.67
CA CYS A 15 -3.84 6.34 -19.12
C CYS A 15 -3.82 6.79 -20.59
N GLY A 16 -2.63 7.01 -21.16
CA GLY A 16 -2.42 7.46 -22.54
C GLY A 16 -1.91 6.33 -23.44
N PRO A 17 -0.65 6.35 -23.91
CA PRO A 17 -0.11 5.35 -24.85
C PRO A 17 -0.21 3.90 -24.36
N GLY A 18 -0.09 3.67 -23.05
CA GLY A 18 -0.16 2.36 -22.42
C GLY A 18 -1.58 1.79 -22.34
N ARG A 19 -2.62 2.59 -22.57
CA ARG A 19 -4.03 2.17 -22.41
C ARG A 19 -4.42 0.95 -23.25
N ALA A 20 -3.76 0.77 -24.41
CA ALA A 20 -4.03 -0.36 -25.31
C ALA A 20 -3.41 -1.68 -24.83
N VAL A 21 -2.39 -1.62 -23.96
CA VAL A 21 -1.61 -2.80 -23.53
C VAL A 21 -1.77 -3.09 -22.04
N VAL A 22 -2.07 -2.10 -21.23
CA VAL A 22 -2.34 -2.25 -19.80
C VAL A 22 -3.81 -2.66 -19.63
N PRO A 23 -4.10 -3.77 -18.93
CA PRO A 23 -5.47 -4.18 -18.63
C PRO A 23 -6.32 -3.05 -18.01
N PRO A 24 -7.63 -2.99 -18.32
CA PRO A 24 -8.54 -2.07 -17.64
C PRO A 24 -8.48 -2.28 -16.12
N TYR A 25 -8.56 -1.19 -15.34
CA TYR A 25 -8.40 -1.25 -13.88
C TYR A 25 -9.39 -2.22 -13.21
N LYS A 26 -10.64 -2.23 -13.68
CA LYS A 26 -11.69 -3.13 -13.17
C LYS A 26 -11.35 -4.61 -13.30
N ASP A 27 -10.49 -4.97 -14.25
CA ASP A 27 -10.11 -6.35 -14.55
C ASP A 27 -8.81 -6.75 -13.80
N ARG A 28 -8.14 -5.75 -13.20
CA ARG A 28 -6.89 -5.93 -12.45
C ARG A 28 -6.73 -4.80 -11.43
N GLN A 29 -7.21 -5.02 -10.22
CA GLN A 29 -7.21 -4.01 -9.16
C GLN A 29 -5.98 -4.18 -8.26
N GLY A 30 -5.38 -5.36 -8.19
CA GLY A 30 -4.29 -5.67 -7.28
C GLY A 30 -4.73 -5.74 -5.81
N ASN A 31 -3.77 -5.92 -4.91
CA ASN A 31 -3.97 -6.04 -3.47
C ASN A 31 -2.99 -5.14 -2.68
N TRP A 32 -3.40 -4.70 -1.49
CA TRP A 32 -2.59 -3.89 -0.55
C TRP A 32 -1.65 -4.72 0.33
N ARG A 33 -1.96 -6.01 0.54
CA ARG A 33 -1.06 -6.96 1.21
C ARG A 33 -1.22 -8.34 0.57
N PRO A 34 -0.14 -9.04 0.20
CA PRO A 34 -0.19 -10.35 -0.44
C PRO A 34 -0.62 -11.48 0.51
N ASP A 35 -1.58 -11.21 1.39
CA ASP A 35 -2.36 -12.24 2.05
C ASP A 35 -3.32 -12.85 1.02
N TYR A 36 -2.70 -13.66 0.14
CA TYR A 36 -3.19 -14.81 -0.62
C TYR A 36 -4.13 -14.61 -1.80
N LEU A 37 -4.35 -13.38 -2.25
CA LEU A 37 -5.12 -13.12 -3.47
C LEU A 37 -4.20 -12.88 -4.66
N LEU A 38 -3.95 -13.97 -5.39
CA LEU A 38 -3.37 -13.93 -6.72
C LEU A 38 -4.50 -13.61 -7.71
N GLU A 39 -4.43 -12.46 -8.38
CA GLU A 39 -5.34 -12.15 -9.48
C GLU A 39 -5.06 -13.04 -10.69
N LYS A 40 -5.97 -13.04 -11.68
CA LYS A 40 -5.95 -13.90 -12.88
C LYS A 40 -4.76 -13.70 -13.83
N VAL A 41 -3.80 -12.84 -13.50
CA VAL A 41 -2.62 -12.57 -14.33
C VAL A 41 -1.58 -13.67 -14.09
N VAL A 42 -1.97 -14.91 -14.33
CA VAL A 42 -1.07 -16.04 -14.40
C VAL A 42 -0.94 -16.38 -15.88
N LEU A 43 0.26 -16.20 -16.43
CA LEU A 43 0.48 -16.52 -17.85
C LEU A 43 0.27 -18.03 -18.07
N PRO A 44 -0.59 -18.45 -19.03
CA PRO A 44 -0.91 -19.86 -19.23
C PRO A 44 0.27 -20.72 -19.72
N ASP A 45 1.36 -20.09 -20.16
CA ASP A 45 2.53 -20.74 -20.75
C ASP A 45 3.51 -21.32 -19.71
N GLY A 46 3.22 -21.15 -18.41
CA GLY A 46 4.06 -21.67 -17.33
C GLY A 46 5.27 -20.80 -16.99
N SER A 47 5.35 -19.58 -17.54
CA SER A 47 6.45 -18.65 -17.26
C SER A 47 6.57 -18.34 -15.76
N PRO A 48 7.80 -18.16 -15.22
CA PRO A 48 7.98 -17.86 -13.80
C PRO A 48 7.40 -16.49 -13.42
N LEU A 49 7.00 -16.35 -12.14
CA LEU A 49 6.71 -15.06 -11.53
C LEU A 49 7.99 -14.45 -10.96
N HIS A 50 8.32 -13.23 -11.36
CA HIS A 50 9.42 -12.47 -10.78
C HIS A 50 8.88 -11.53 -9.71
N ILE A 51 9.18 -11.81 -8.44
CA ILE A 51 8.88 -10.91 -7.33
C ILE A 51 10.05 -9.95 -7.19
N VAL A 52 9.82 -8.69 -7.55
CA VAL A 52 10.79 -7.61 -7.36
C VAL A 52 10.77 -7.21 -5.89
N ASN A 53 11.90 -7.43 -5.22
CA ASN A 53 12.08 -7.16 -3.81
C ASN A 53 13.58 -6.89 -3.54
N GLU A 54 13.89 -5.86 -2.75
CA GLU A 54 15.28 -5.49 -2.44
C GLU A 54 15.74 -6.02 -1.08
N ASN A 55 14.91 -5.91 -0.06
CA ASN A 55 15.11 -6.37 1.32
C ASN A 55 13.83 -6.07 2.11
N PHE A 56 12.84 -6.95 2.03
CA PHE A 56 11.66 -6.84 2.86
C PHE A 56 11.79 -7.79 4.05
N ASP A 57 11.89 -7.23 5.26
CA ASP A 57 12.07 -8.01 6.50
C ASP A 57 10.86 -8.90 6.84
N MET A 58 9.74 -8.73 6.14
CA MET A 58 8.55 -9.56 6.34
C MET A 58 8.60 -10.82 5.49
N LYS A 59 8.07 -11.91 6.03
CA LYS A 59 8.01 -13.22 5.35
C LYS A 59 6.93 -13.28 4.27
N ASP A 60 6.10 -12.24 4.11
CA ASP A 60 4.92 -12.26 3.24
C ASP A 60 5.27 -12.57 1.77
N PRO A 61 6.32 -11.97 1.15
CA PRO A 61 6.71 -12.32 -0.22
C PRO A 61 7.15 -13.79 -0.37
N VAL A 62 7.73 -14.38 0.69
CA VAL A 62 8.11 -15.80 0.71
C VAL A 62 6.87 -16.69 0.81
N TRP A 63 5.89 -16.31 1.62
CA TRP A 63 4.60 -17.01 1.69
C TRP A 63 3.82 -16.89 0.39
N LEU A 64 3.79 -15.71 -0.24
CA LEU A 64 3.21 -15.49 -1.55
C LEU A 64 3.85 -16.42 -2.58
N ALA A 65 5.18 -16.47 -2.62
CA ALA A 65 5.91 -17.35 -3.53
C ALA A 65 5.56 -18.83 -3.30
N LYS A 66 5.39 -19.25 -2.04
CA LYS A 66 4.97 -20.62 -1.71
C LYS A 66 3.56 -20.91 -2.22
N VAL A 67 2.59 -20.05 -1.91
CA VAL A 67 1.19 -20.23 -2.32
C VAL A 67 1.03 -20.15 -3.83
N PHE A 68 1.78 -19.28 -4.50
CA PHE A 68 1.82 -19.19 -5.96
C PHE A 68 2.28 -20.50 -6.58
N ARG A 69 3.41 -21.07 -6.12
CA ARG A 69 3.89 -22.38 -6.57
C ARG A 69 2.86 -23.49 -6.34
N GLU A 70 2.25 -23.54 -5.15
CA GLU A 70 1.25 -24.55 -4.81
C GLU A 70 -0.01 -24.48 -5.67
N LYS A 71 -0.48 -23.27 -6.00
CA LYS A 71 -1.71 -23.06 -6.78
C LYS A 71 -1.50 -23.18 -8.29
N THR A 72 -0.34 -22.80 -8.80
CA THR A 72 -0.11 -22.67 -10.26
C THR A 72 0.86 -23.70 -10.82
N GLY A 73 1.70 -24.32 -9.98
CA GLY A 73 2.84 -25.13 -10.41
C GLY A 73 3.96 -24.34 -11.06
N GLN A 74 3.87 -23.00 -11.14
CA GLN A 74 4.86 -22.15 -11.77
C GLN A 74 5.98 -21.77 -10.80
N GLU A 75 7.16 -21.58 -11.35
CA GLU A 75 8.34 -21.13 -10.63
C GLU A 75 8.22 -19.67 -10.16
N VAL A 76 8.94 -19.32 -9.09
CA VAL A 76 9.03 -17.94 -8.58
C VAL A 76 10.50 -17.56 -8.40
N ARG A 77 10.84 -16.34 -8.81
CA ARG A 77 12.17 -15.74 -8.71
C ARG A 77 12.10 -14.47 -7.88
N PHE A 78 13.08 -14.27 -7.00
CA PHE A 78 13.25 -12.98 -6.31
C PHE A 78 14.29 -12.15 -7.04
N VAL A 79 13.94 -10.91 -7.37
CA VAL A 79 14.76 -10.02 -8.20
C VAL A 79 14.93 -8.69 -7.51
N LYS A 80 16.16 -8.16 -7.44
CA LYS A 80 16.34 -6.79 -6.94
C LYS A 80 15.92 -5.79 -8.01
N PRO A 81 15.38 -4.61 -7.63
CA PRO A 81 15.09 -3.54 -8.58
C PRO A 81 16.26 -3.22 -9.53
N SER A 82 17.49 -3.23 -9.00
CA SER A 82 18.73 -2.96 -9.74
C SER A 82 19.12 -4.03 -10.76
N ASP A 83 18.56 -5.24 -10.66
CA ASP A 83 18.89 -6.35 -11.55
C ASP A 83 18.07 -6.33 -12.85
N LEU A 84 17.03 -5.48 -12.93
CA LEU A 84 16.18 -5.33 -14.11
C LEU A 84 16.91 -4.58 -15.23
N LYS A 85 16.99 -5.19 -16.42
CA LYS A 85 17.74 -4.70 -17.58
C LYS A 85 16.83 -4.62 -18.80
N TRP A 86 16.94 -3.51 -19.53
CA TRP A 86 16.28 -3.30 -20.82
C TRP A 86 17.19 -3.76 -21.96
N LEU A 87 16.90 -4.93 -22.55
CA LEU A 87 17.78 -5.58 -23.53
C LEU A 87 17.01 -6.02 -24.79
N PRO A 88 17.66 -6.10 -25.97
CA PRO A 88 17.06 -6.72 -27.15
C PRO A 88 16.79 -8.21 -26.91
N ASP A 89 15.62 -8.69 -27.34
CA ASP A 89 15.24 -10.10 -27.25
C ASP A 89 15.18 -10.72 -28.65
N GLU A 90 16.12 -11.63 -28.93
CA GLU A 90 16.18 -12.38 -30.19
C GLU A 90 14.91 -13.21 -30.42
N ALA A 91 14.31 -13.76 -29.36
CA ALA A 91 13.05 -14.50 -29.46
C ALA A 91 11.86 -13.60 -29.83
N SER A 92 12.03 -12.29 -29.72
CA SER A 92 11.04 -11.27 -30.11
C SER A 92 11.50 -10.47 -31.34
N ASN A 93 12.27 -11.06 -32.25
CA ASN A 93 12.81 -10.40 -33.46
C ASN A 93 13.58 -9.11 -33.14
N GLY A 94 14.37 -9.11 -32.07
CA GLY A 94 15.17 -7.96 -31.63
C GLY A 94 14.37 -6.87 -30.92
N ALA A 95 13.07 -7.07 -30.69
CA ALA A 95 12.30 -6.14 -29.86
C ALA A 95 12.83 -6.16 -28.42
N HIS A 96 12.90 -5.00 -27.78
CA HIS A 96 13.41 -4.94 -26.43
C HIS A 96 12.41 -5.51 -25.41
N ARG A 97 12.94 -6.18 -24.40
CA ARG A 97 12.22 -6.77 -23.27
C ARG A 97 12.96 -6.48 -21.97
N VAL A 98 12.29 -6.77 -20.86
CA VAL A 98 12.91 -6.70 -19.53
C VAL A 98 13.49 -8.07 -19.19
N PHE A 99 14.74 -8.06 -18.74
CA PHE A 99 15.48 -9.22 -18.25
C PHE A 99 15.96 -8.97 -16.82
N CYS A 100 16.23 -10.03 -16.08
CA CYS A 100 16.92 -9.97 -14.80
C CYS A 100 18.15 -10.87 -14.81
N SER A 101 19.09 -10.64 -13.88
CA SER A 101 20.16 -11.60 -13.62
C SER A 101 19.57 -12.88 -13.00
N THR A 102 20.11 -14.04 -13.33
CA THR A 102 19.75 -15.31 -12.67
C THR A 102 20.26 -15.35 -11.23
N GLU A 103 19.68 -16.21 -10.38
CA GLU A 103 20.05 -16.32 -8.95
C GLU A 103 21.54 -16.66 -8.74
N ASP A 104 22.14 -17.44 -9.65
CA ASP A 104 23.56 -17.78 -9.66
C ASP A 104 24.47 -16.68 -10.24
N GLY A 105 23.88 -15.58 -10.73
CA GLY A 105 24.57 -14.46 -11.36
C GLY A 105 25.27 -14.79 -12.68
N CYS A 106 25.11 -15.99 -13.21
CA CYS A 106 25.84 -16.48 -14.38
C CYS A 106 25.13 -16.23 -15.70
N GLY A 107 23.87 -15.77 -15.67
CA GLY A 107 23.06 -15.53 -16.86
C GLY A 107 22.05 -14.41 -16.71
N ILE A 108 21.22 -14.29 -17.74
CA ILE A 108 20.04 -13.41 -17.76
C ILE A 108 18.81 -14.22 -18.11
N GLU A 109 17.68 -13.87 -17.50
CA GLU A 109 16.37 -14.49 -17.73
C GLU A 109 15.36 -13.40 -18.10
N ARG A 110 14.44 -13.70 -19.01
CA ARG A 110 13.37 -12.76 -19.39
C ARG A 110 12.32 -12.67 -18.28
N VAL A 111 11.90 -11.45 -17.95
CA VAL A 111 10.80 -11.18 -17.02
C VAL A 111 9.49 -11.16 -17.78
N TYR A 112 8.66 -12.19 -17.58
CA TYR A 112 7.39 -12.36 -18.29
C TYR A 112 6.20 -11.78 -17.53
N GLN A 113 6.15 -12.05 -16.22
CA GLN A 113 5.16 -11.51 -15.30
C GLN A 113 5.86 -11.12 -14.00
N VAL A 114 5.36 -10.06 -13.35
CA VAL A 114 6.06 -9.46 -12.22
C VAL A 114 5.11 -9.15 -11.07
N ASP A 115 5.63 -9.19 -9.85
CA ASP A 115 5.01 -8.56 -8.69
C ASP A 115 5.99 -7.60 -8.04
N PHE A 116 5.55 -6.41 -7.66
CA PHE A 116 6.41 -5.43 -6.99
C PHE A 116 6.12 -5.43 -5.50
N GLU A 117 6.94 -6.17 -4.76
CA GLU A 117 6.91 -6.26 -3.30
C GLU A 117 8.01 -5.36 -2.70
N ILE A 118 7.91 -4.05 -3.00
CA ILE A 118 8.83 -3.01 -2.55
C ILE A 118 8.06 -1.79 -2.01
N GLU A 119 8.70 -1.03 -1.11
CA GLU A 119 8.16 0.27 -0.68
C GLU A 119 8.05 1.23 -1.89
N GLN A 120 7.02 2.08 -1.92
CA GLN A 120 6.72 2.95 -3.06
C GLN A 120 7.92 3.80 -3.51
N GLU A 121 8.74 4.26 -2.55
CA GLU A 121 9.94 5.07 -2.81
C GLU A 121 11.02 4.31 -3.59
N LYS A 122 11.01 2.98 -3.55
CA LYS A 122 12.00 2.14 -4.23
C LYS A 122 11.74 1.98 -5.73
N PHE A 123 10.57 2.37 -6.22
CA PHE A 123 10.28 2.42 -7.64
C PHE A 123 11.17 3.41 -8.39
N GLU A 124 11.75 4.40 -7.70
CA GLU A 124 12.70 5.34 -8.29
C GLU A 124 13.97 4.66 -8.83
N ALA A 125 14.35 3.51 -8.27
CA ALA A 125 15.48 2.72 -8.74
C ALA A 125 15.19 1.94 -10.04
N ILE A 126 13.95 1.93 -10.52
CA ILE A 126 13.53 1.17 -11.70
C ILE A 126 13.37 2.13 -12.88
N ASP A 127 14.06 1.85 -13.98
CA ASP A 127 13.96 2.66 -15.19
C ASP A 127 12.51 2.71 -15.71
N PHE A 128 12.11 3.91 -16.17
CA PHE A 128 10.77 4.16 -16.68
C PHE A 128 10.36 3.20 -17.82
N LYS A 129 11.29 2.80 -18.70
CA LYS A 129 10.99 1.86 -19.80
C LYS A 129 10.71 0.46 -19.26
N ASN A 130 11.46 0.02 -18.25
CA ASN A 130 11.20 -1.24 -17.57
C ASN A 130 9.80 -1.21 -16.95
N LEU A 131 9.44 -0.15 -16.23
CA LEU A 131 8.10 0.01 -15.64
C LEU A 131 6.99 -0.02 -16.70
N CYS A 132 7.15 0.68 -17.83
CA CYS A 132 6.17 0.65 -18.92
C CYS A 132 5.99 -0.76 -19.50
N HIS A 133 7.09 -1.52 -19.64
CA HIS A 133 7.03 -2.87 -20.20
C HIS A 133 6.47 -3.91 -19.23
N LEU A 134 6.69 -3.71 -17.93
CA LEU A 134 6.22 -4.59 -16.87
C LEU A 134 4.78 -4.29 -16.43
N ALA A 135 4.30 -3.05 -16.57
CA ALA A 135 2.94 -2.67 -16.18
C ALA A 135 1.83 -3.57 -16.80
N PRO A 136 1.91 -4.02 -18.07
CA PRO A 136 0.93 -4.95 -18.66
C PRO A 136 0.88 -6.33 -18.00
N THR A 137 1.99 -6.83 -17.47
CA THR A 137 2.10 -8.18 -16.89
C THR A 137 2.38 -8.18 -15.39
N CYS A 138 2.29 -7.00 -14.76
CA CYS A 138 2.32 -6.87 -13.32
C CYS A 138 1.03 -7.45 -12.72
N ILE A 139 1.17 -8.31 -11.71
CA ILE A 139 0.01 -8.95 -11.05
C ILE A 139 -0.77 -7.94 -10.21
N ASN A 140 -0.06 -6.98 -9.60
CA ASN A 140 -0.65 -5.84 -8.91
C ASN A 140 -0.69 -4.62 -9.84
N ASP A 141 -1.86 -4.04 -10.03
CA ASP A 141 -1.95 -2.87 -10.91
C ASP A 141 -1.24 -1.67 -10.31
N LEU A 142 -0.34 -1.07 -11.08
CA LEU A 142 0.47 0.06 -10.62
C LEU A 142 -0.37 1.29 -10.27
N ARG A 143 -1.60 1.43 -10.78
CA ARG A 143 -2.53 2.47 -10.31
C ARG A 143 -2.90 2.25 -8.85
N SER A 144 -3.10 1.01 -8.41
CA SER A 144 -3.34 0.72 -6.99
C SER A 144 -2.10 0.97 -6.15
N VAL A 145 -0.93 0.56 -6.66
CA VAL A 145 0.35 0.77 -5.96
C VAL A 145 0.61 2.26 -5.68
N PHE A 146 0.32 3.16 -6.63
CA PHE A 146 0.64 4.59 -6.48
C PHE A 146 -0.53 5.46 -5.98
N PHE A 147 -1.79 5.06 -6.20
CA PHE A 147 -2.95 5.81 -5.71
C PHE A 147 -3.52 5.21 -4.44
N ILE A 148 -4.02 3.98 -4.50
CA ILE A 148 -4.81 3.39 -3.42
C ILE A 148 -3.94 3.17 -2.16
N ASN A 149 -2.68 2.81 -2.36
CA ASN A 149 -1.75 2.57 -1.25
C ASN A 149 -1.18 3.86 -0.63
N ASP A 150 -1.33 5.00 -1.31
CA ASP A 150 -0.94 6.30 -0.76
C ASP A 150 -2.01 6.77 0.22
N GLN A 151 -1.64 6.97 1.49
CA GLN A 151 -2.64 7.29 2.51
C GLN A 151 -3.36 8.63 2.28
N ARG A 152 -2.79 9.54 1.47
CA ARG A 152 -3.46 10.77 1.07
C ARG A 152 -4.70 10.50 0.22
N PHE A 153 -4.75 9.37 -0.49
CA PHE A 153 -5.92 8.98 -1.27
C PHE A 153 -7.16 8.81 -0.39
N LEU A 154 -7.01 8.31 0.84
CA LEU A 154 -8.12 8.27 1.82
C LEU A 154 -8.65 9.66 2.14
N GLY A 155 -7.76 10.65 2.30
CA GLY A 155 -8.14 12.05 2.51
C GLY A 155 -8.86 12.64 1.30
N ILE A 156 -8.38 12.36 0.09
CA ILE A 156 -9.02 12.80 -1.17
C ILE A 156 -10.43 12.22 -1.26
N VAL A 157 -10.57 10.89 -1.13
CA VAL A 157 -11.87 10.23 -1.22
C VAL A 157 -12.82 10.77 -0.17
N TYR A 158 -12.37 10.94 1.07
CA TYR A 158 -13.21 11.43 2.16
C TYR A 158 -13.66 12.88 1.96
N GLU A 159 -12.77 13.78 1.52
CA GLU A 159 -13.11 15.18 1.25
C GLU A 159 -13.95 15.38 -0.01
N GLU A 160 -13.85 14.48 -0.99
CA GLU A 160 -14.54 14.59 -2.28
C GLU A 160 -15.84 13.77 -2.37
N LEU A 161 -16.32 13.17 -1.27
CA LEU A 161 -17.51 12.30 -1.30
C LEU A 161 -18.72 12.97 -1.99
N GLU A 162 -19.05 14.21 -1.62
CA GLU A 162 -20.13 14.98 -2.25
C GLU A 162 -19.88 15.19 -3.76
N ASN A 163 -18.66 15.54 -4.15
CA ASN A 163 -18.30 15.77 -5.55
C ASN A 163 -18.37 14.48 -6.37
N LEU A 164 -17.95 13.35 -5.78
CA LEU A 164 -18.05 12.02 -6.40
C LEU A 164 -19.51 11.61 -6.63
N VAL A 165 -20.43 12.01 -5.74
CA VAL A 165 -21.87 11.82 -5.96
C VAL A 165 -22.39 12.74 -7.06
N LEU A 166 -22.02 14.02 -7.03
CA LEU A 166 -22.43 14.99 -8.05
C LEU A 166 -21.96 14.60 -9.46
N GLN A 167 -20.79 13.97 -9.58
CA GLN A 167 -20.25 13.47 -10.84
C GLN A 167 -20.85 12.12 -11.27
N GLY A 168 -21.67 11.49 -10.43
CA GLY A 168 -22.25 10.18 -10.70
C GLY A 168 -21.26 9.02 -10.57
N THR A 169 -20.09 9.25 -9.98
CA THR A 169 -19.10 8.20 -9.67
C THR A 169 -19.57 7.33 -8.52
N LEU A 170 -20.23 7.94 -7.53
CA LEU A 170 -20.86 7.26 -6.40
C LEU A 170 -22.35 7.59 -6.34
N THR A 171 -23.15 6.67 -5.84
CA THR A 171 -24.48 6.97 -5.34
C THR A 171 -24.40 7.66 -3.97
N GLY A 172 -25.45 8.39 -3.59
CA GLY A 172 -25.52 8.98 -2.24
C GLY A 172 -25.42 7.94 -1.12
N HIS A 173 -25.91 6.72 -1.36
CA HIS A 173 -25.79 5.61 -0.41
C HIS A 173 -24.34 5.12 -0.27
N GLU A 174 -23.64 4.91 -1.38
CA GLU A 174 -22.22 4.49 -1.35
C GLU A 174 -21.33 5.54 -0.68
N ALA A 175 -21.59 6.83 -0.91
CA ALA A 175 -20.88 7.91 -0.24
C ALA A 175 -21.10 7.90 1.28
N GLU A 176 -22.32 7.60 1.74
CA GLU A 176 -22.60 7.47 3.18
C GLU A 176 -21.92 6.23 3.79
N VAL A 177 -21.91 5.10 3.08
CA VAL A 177 -21.17 3.91 3.51
C VAL A 177 -19.68 4.21 3.66
N LEU A 178 -19.08 4.92 2.70
CA LEU A 178 -17.69 5.35 2.78
C LEU A 178 -17.45 6.35 3.92
N ARG A 179 -18.36 7.30 4.13
CA ARG A 179 -18.28 8.27 5.24
C ARG A 179 -18.24 7.60 6.60
N GLN A 180 -19.03 6.54 6.79
CA GLN A 180 -19.08 5.78 8.03
C GLN A 180 -17.91 4.78 8.16
N GLY A 181 -17.48 4.20 7.04
CA GLY A 181 -16.44 3.17 7.01
C GLY A 181 -15.01 3.71 7.02
N LEU A 182 -14.79 4.95 6.53
CA LEU A 182 -13.48 5.59 6.51
C LEU A 182 -13.27 6.43 7.77
N ALA A 183 -12.10 6.27 8.40
CA ALA A 183 -11.68 7.19 9.43
C ALA A 183 -11.53 8.60 8.82
N PRO A 184 -12.13 9.66 9.42
CA PRO A 184 -12.05 11.01 8.91
C PRO A 184 -10.60 11.41 8.65
N SER A 185 -10.29 11.71 7.39
CA SER A 185 -8.93 11.93 6.90
C SER A 185 -8.90 13.21 6.10
N PHE A 186 -7.89 14.04 6.35
CA PHE A 186 -7.80 15.39 5.80
C PHE A 186 -6.44 15.68 5.21
N LEU A 187 -6.44 16.35 4.06
CA LEU A 187 -5.24 16.84 3.40
C LEU A 187 -4.78 18.16 4.03
N PRO A 188 -3.51 18.55 3.87
CA PRO A 188 -3.01 19.81 4.45
C PRO A 188 -3.64 21.08 3.90
N THR A 189 -4.32 21.00 2.75
CA THR A 189 -5.08 22.09 2.14
C THR A 189 -6.49 22.23 2.73
N SER A 190 -6.93 21.27 3.54
CA SER A 190 -8.26 21.27 4.16
C SER A 190 -8.40 22.37 5.22
N SER A 191 -9.59 22.95 5.31
CA SER A 191 -9.95 23.85 6.41
C SER A 191 -9.87 23.15 7.77
N THR A 192 -10.17 21.86 7.82
CA THR A 192 -10.05 21.06 9.05
C THR A 192 -8.61 20.98 9.53
N TRP A 193 -7.64 20.83 8.63
CA TRP A 193 -6.22 20.83 9.00
C TRP A 193 -5.81 22.15 9.65
N ALA A 194 -6.19 23.28 9.04
CA ALA A 194 -5.90 24.61 9.59
C ALA A 194 -6.55 24.81 10.98
N LYS A 195 -7.80 24.35 11.13
CA LYS A 195 -8.53 24.39 12.39
C LYS A 195 -7.85 23.55 13.48
N VAL A 196 -7.37 22.35 13.15
CA VAL A 196 -6.66 21.50 14.11
C VAL A 196 -5.36 22.13 14.60
N ILE A 197 -4.67 22.91 13.77
CA ILE A 197 -3.49 23.69 14.20
C ILE A 197 -3.92 24.74 15.25
N GLU A 198 -4.90 25.58 14.92
CA GLU A 198 -5.42 26.64 15.81
C GLU A 198 -5.93 26.07 17.15
N GLU A 199 -6.72 24.99 17.09
CA GLU A 199 -7.26 24.33 18.27
C GLU A 199 -6.16 23.65 19.11
N SER A 200 -5.14 23.07 18.47
CA SER A 200 -3.99 22.48 19.19
C SER A 200 -3.11 23.55 19.84
N GLU A 201 -3.05 24.76 19.28
CA GLU A 201 -2.39 25.91 19.90
C GLU A 201 -3.14 26.39 21.15
N ALA A 202 -4.47 26.44 21.10
CA ALA A 202 -5.32 26.85 22.21
C ALA A 202 -5.41 25.78 23.32
N ASP A 203 -5.58 24.52 22.96
CA ASP A 203 -5.79 23.40 23.88
C ASP A 203 -4.82 22.23 23.57
N PRO A 204 -3.88 21.92 24.48
CA PRO A 204 -2.90 20.85 24.29
C PRO A 204 -3.52 19.45 24.14
N THR A 205 -4.77 19.24 24.55
CA THR A 205 -5.44 17.93 24.50
C THR A 205 -6.06 17.63 23.14
N VAL A 206 -6.26 18.65 22.28
CA VAL A 206 -6.84 18.47 20.94
C VAL A 206 -5.98 17.52 20.10
N LYS A 207 -4.65 17.58 20.22
CA LYS A 207 -3.74 16.68 19.49
C LYS A 207 -4.05 15.20 19.73
N ASP A 208 -4.57 14.84 20.90
CA ASP A 208 -4.83 13.45 21.32
C ASP A 208 -5.95 12.80 20.48
N GLN A 209 -6.67 13.61 19.73
CA GLN A 209 -7.71 13.21 18.81
C GLN A 209 -7.19 12.87 17.41
N TRP A 210 -5.90 13.03 17.15
CA TRP A 210 -5.35 13.01 15.79
C TRP A 210 -4.08 12.17 15.63
N VAL A 211 -3.89 11.70 14.40
CA VAL A 211 -2.68 11.02 13.93
C VAL A 211 -2.26 11.63 12.61
N LEU A 212 -0.99 12.00 12.49
CA LEU A 212 -0.36 12.27 11.21
C LEU A 212 0.21 10.97 10.67
N LYS A 213 -0.38 10.46 9.58
CA LYS A 213 0.13 9.27 8.94
C LYS A 213 1.00 9.63 7.76
N ASN A 214 2.21 9.07 7.72
CA ASN A 214 3.09 9.16 6.56
C ASN A 214 2.41 8.47 5.37
N ALA A 215 2.34 9.19 4.25
CA ALA A 215 1.57 8.85 3.06
C ALA A 215 2.13 7.64 2.29
N ARG A 216 3.45 7.55 2.13
CA ARG A 216 4.10 6.64 1.17
C ARG A 216 4.83 5.47 1.83
N SER A 217 4.86 5.44 3.16
CA SER A 217 5.59 4.41 3.91
C SER A 217 4.66 3.29 4.39
N GLY A 218 5.15 2.05 4.26
CA GLY A 218 4.54 0.87 4.88
C GLY A 218 4.85 0.73 6.37
N LEU A 219 4.25 -0.27 7.02
CA LEU A 219 4.66 -0.75 8.35
C LEU A 219 4.51 0.24 9.51
N SER A 220 3.70 1.29 9.36
CA SER A 220 3.50 2.37 10.35
C SER A 220 4.76 3.22 10.61
N LYS A 221 5.77 3.17 9.73
CA LYS A 221 6.96 4.01 9.84
C LYS A 221 6.58 5.49 9.62
N GLY A 222 7.18 6.36 10.43
CA GLY A 222 7.00 7.81 10.30
C GLY A 222 5.61 8.36 10.68
N HIS A 223 4.70 7.54 11.21
CA HIS A 223 3.43 8.03 11.76
C HIS A 223 3.68 8.77 13.08
N VAL A 224 2.96 9.86 13.30
CA VAL A 224 3.05 10.68 14.52
C VAL A 224 1.68 10.71 15.17
N PHE A 225 1.59 10.18 16.37
CA PHE A 225 0.34 10.12 17.14
C PHE A 225 0.32 11.27 18.12
N GLY A 226 -0.68 12.14 18.04
CA GLY A 226 -0.75 13.29 18.92
C GLY A 226 -0.78 12.89 20.39
N ARG A 227 -1.48 11.79 20.75
CA ARG A 227 -1.57 11.24 22.12
C ARG A 227 -0.23 11.08 22.84
N VAL A 228 0.81 10.66 22.11
CA VAL A 228 2.13 10.35 22.68
C VAL A 228 3.20 11.36 22.27
N THR A 229 2.82 12.40 21.54
CA THR A 229 3.73 13.46 21.07
C THR A 229 3.53 14.71 21.92
N ASP A 230 4.63 15.37 22.29
CA ASP A 230 4.57 16.66 22.97
C ASP A 230 3.91 17.73 22.06
N LYS A 231 3.26 18.72 22.66
CA LYS A 231 2.55 19.78 21.94
C LYS A 231 3.45 20.51 20.94
N ALA A 232 4.65 20.90 21.35
CA ALA A 232 5.55 21.69 20.50
C ALA A 232 5.97 20.89 19.27
N LYS A 233 6.39 19.62 19.45
CA LYS A 233 6.71 18.72 18.33
C LYS A 233 5.50 18.42 17.45
N TRP A 234 4.31 18.28 18.03
CA TRP A 234 3.09 18.05 17.26
C TRP A 234 2.78 19.22 16.32
N LEU A 235 2.79 20.45 16.85
CA LEU A 235 2.55 21.67 16.07
C LEU A 235 3.62 21.87 14.99
N ASP A 236 4.90 21.71 15.34
CA ASP A 236 6.00 21.77 14.38
C ASP A 236 5.82 20.74 13.25
N LYS A 237 5.38 19.53 13.58
CA LYS A 237 5.12 18.49 12.58
C LYS A 237 3.92 18.81 11.69
N LEU A 238 2.82 19.34 12.23
CA LEU A 238 1.65 19.75 11.45
C LEU A 238 1.99 20.88 10.46
N MET A 239 2.76 21.87 10.92
CA MET A 239 3.16 23.03 10.13
C MET A 239 4.16 22.62 9.03
N SER A 240 5.17 21.81 9.37
CA SER A 240 6.13 21.30 8.39
C SER A 240 5.47 20.40 7.34
N ALA A 241 4.56 19.50 7.75
CA ALA A 241 3.81 18.65 6.83
C ALA A 241 2.97 19.44 5.82
N LYS A 242 2.42 20.59 6.23
CA LYS A 242 1.69 21.50 5.32
C LYS A 242 2.57 22.02 4.18
N VAL A 243 3.85 22.27 4.45
CA VAL A 243 4.83 22.72 3.45
C VAL A 243 5.37 21.53 2.64
N SER A 244 5.74 20.44 3.30
CA SER A 244 6.42 19.31 2.66
C SER A 244 5.51 18.53 1.71
N ASN A 245 4.20 18.46 1.98
CA ASN A 245 3.24 17.79 1.10
C ASN A 245 3.14 18.41 -0.31
N CYS A 246 3.62 19.65 -0.50
CA CYS A 246 3.71 20.28 -1.81
C CYS A 246 4.93 19.79 -2.62
N ASN A 247 5.91 19.18 -1.97
CA ASN A 247 7.09 18.62 -2.60
C ASN A 247 6.88 17.12 -2.91
N PRO A 248 6.88 16.71 -4.20
CA PRO A 248 6.85 15.29 -4.57
C PRO A 248 7.90 14.43 -3.87
N ASP A 249 9.11 14.95 -3.66
CA ASP A 249 10.25 14.21 -3.11
C ASP A 249 10.33 14.33 -1.59
N GLY A 250 9.52 15.20 -0.99
CA GLY A 250 9.46 15.40 0.45
C GLY A 250 8.54 14.39 1.14
N ASP A 251 8.69 14.31 2.46
CA ASP A 251 7.73 13.61 3.31
C ASP A 251 6.32 14.14 3.07
N SER A 252 5.37 13.23 2.98
CA SER A 252 3.96 13.54 2.78
C SER A 252 3.12 12.91 3.88
N TYR A 253 2.10 13.63 4.33
CA TYR A 253 1.23 13.21 5.44
C TYR A 253 -0.25 13.39 5.12
N VAL A 254 -1.06 12.58 5.78
CA VAL A 254 -2.51 12.79 5.92
C VAL A 254 -2.85 12.91 7.41
N LEU A 255 -3.72 13.85 7.75
CA LEU A 255 -4.21 14.04 9.12
C LEU A 255 -5.45 13.18 9.27
N GLN A 256 -5.40 12.17 10.14
CA GLN A 256 -6.52 11.28 10.36
C GLN A 256 -7.00 11.37 11.80
N ARG A 257 -8.32 11.33 12.00
CA ARG A 257 -8.91 11.22 13.34
C ARG A 257 -8.41 9.93 13.98
N TYR A 258 -7.86 10.05 15.19
CA TYR A 258 -7.50 8.90 15.99
C TYR A 258 -8.75 8.10 16.33
N ILE A 259 -8.74 6.82 15.97
CA ILE A 259 -9.78 5.86 16.32
C ILE A 259 -9.34 5.17 17.60
N GLU A 260 -10.17 5.26 18.63
CA GLU A 260 -9.93 4.56 19.89
C GLU A 260 -10.35 3.10 19.76
N GLN A 261 -9.38 2.20 19.87
CA GLN A 261 -9.63 0.77 19.75
C GLN A 261 -10.29 0.24 21.02
N THR A 262 -11.28 -0.63 20.87
CA THR A 262 -11.85 -1.37 22.00
C THR A 262 -10.80 -2.28 22.63
N GLU A 263 -10.77 -2.31 23.96
CA GLU A 263 -9.95 -3.24 24.73
C GLU A 263 -10.68 -4.56 24.97
N TYR A 264 -9.92 -5.66 24.93
CA TYR A 264 -10.41 -7.00 25.18
C TYR A 264 -9.51 -7.71 26.19
N ASP A 265 -10.09 -8.63 26.94
CA ASP A 265 -9.33 -9.60 27.72
C ASP A 265 -8.77 -10.66 26.75
N THR A 266 -7.45 -10.68 26.60
CA THR A 266 -6.73 -11.53 25.65
C THR A 266 -5.77 -12.44 26.38
N TRP A 267 -5.78 -13.73 26.07
CA TRP A 267 -4.79 -14.66 26.61
C TRP A 267 -3.42 -14.46 25.93
N SER A 268 -2.38 -14.20 26.71
CA SER A 268 -1.01 -14.10 26.21
C SER A 268 -0.26 -15.39 26.49
N HIS A 269 0.15 -16.08 25.42
CA HIS A 269 1.01 -17.27 25.55
C HIS A 269 2.42 -16.95 26.06
N LEU A 270 2.89 -15.71 25.89
CA LEU A 270 4.22 -15.27 26.35
C LEU A 270 4.25 -15.13 27.87
N THR A 271 3.18 -14.58 28.45
CA THR A 271 3.09 -14.35 29.91
C THR A 271 2.25 -15.41 30.62
N SER A 272 1.62 -16.33 29.88
CA SER A 272 0.68 -17.33 30.38
C SER A 272 -0.41 -16.75 31.28
N ASN A 273 -0.93 -15.57 30.91
CA ASN A 273 -1.92 -14.82 31.67
C ASN A 273 -2.90 -14.09 30.74
N ILE A 274 -4.04 -13.69 31.30
CA ILE A 274 -4.96 -12.75 30.63
C ILE A 274 -4.37 -11.34 30.72
N MET A 275 -4.30 -10.68 29.57
CA MET A 275 -3.87 -9.29 29.41
C MET A 275 -5.00 -8.50 28.78
N ARG A 276 -5.23 -7.28 29.27
CA ARG A 276 -6.12 -6.34 28.61
C ARG A 276 -5.37 -5.67 27.47
N SER A 277 -5.86 -5.81 26.24
CA SER A 277 -5.19 -5.24 25.07
C SER A 277 -6.17 -4.79 23.99
N HIS A 278 -5.74 -3.86 23.15
CA HIS A 278 -6.47 -3.44 21.96
C HIS A 278 -6.37 -4.50 20.88
N LEU A 279 -7.47 -4.76 20.18
CA LEU A 279 -7.51 -5.71 19.07
C LEU A 279 -7.90 -4.99 17.76
N VAL A 280 -7.09 -5.21 16.73
CA VAL A 280 -7.38 -4.73 15.36
C VAL A 280 -7.19 -5.87 14.39
N SER A 281 -8.14 -6.05 13.47
CA SER A 281 -8.08 -7.05 12.41
C SER A 281 -8.17 -6.39 11.04
N SER A 282 -7.55 -7.02 10.04
CA SER A 282 -7.84 -6.74 8.64
C SER A 282 -8.97 -7.63 8.14
N TYR A 283 -9.60 -7.24 7.04
CA TYR A 283 -10.36 -8.18 6.21
C TYR A 283 -9.80 -8.16 4.80
N PHE A 284 -10.07 -9.23 4.08
CA PHE A 284 -9.71 -9.36 2.68
C PHE A 284 -10.91 -9.16 1.80
N SER A 285 -10.70 -8.43 0.71
CA SER A 285 -11.67 -8.31 -0.36
C SER A 285 -10.97 -8.34 -1.71
N SER A 286 -11.62 -8.93 -2.71
CA SER A 286 -11.17 -8.91 -4.09
C SER A 286 -12.37 -8.67 -5.00
N ASN A 287 -12.22 -7.78 -5.98
CA ASN A 287 -13.29 -7.40 -6.89
C ASN A 287 -14.59 -7.00 -6.17
N GLY A 288 -14.46 -6.29 -5.05
CA GLY A 288 -15.59 -5.85 -4.21
C GLY A 288 -16.26 -6.96 -3.39
N GLN A 289 -15.77 -8.20 -3.42
CA GLN A 289 -16.30 -9.29 -2.62
C GLN A 289 -15.49 -9.47 -1.34
N PHE A 290 -16.16 -9.57 -0.20
CA PHE A 290 -15.54 -9.96 1.06
C PHE A 290 -15.12 -11.42 1.00
N LEU A 291 -13.87 -11.68 1.38
CA LEU A 291 -13.26 -13.01 1.30
C LEU A 291 -13.01 -13.62 2.68
N GLY A 292 -12.88 -12.80 3.72
CA GLY A 292 -12.67 -13.28 5.07
C GLY A 292 -11.95 -12.26 5.94
N ILE A 293 -11.82 -12.61 7.21
CA ILE A 293 -11.06 -11.82 8.18
C ILE A 293 -9.59 -12.25 8.11
N GLY A 294 -8.70 -11.28 8.01
CA GLY A 294 -7.26 -11.49 7.98
C GLY A 294 -6.62 -11.56 9.36
N GLY A 295 -5.31 -11.33 9.39
CA GLY A 295 -4.54 -11.34 10.63
C GLY A 295 -5.11 -10.37 11.66
N MET A 296 -5.16 -10.81 12.92
CA MET A 296 -5.48 -9.97 14.06
C MET A 296 -4.19 -9.58 14.77
N ARG A 297 -4.13 -8.32 15.21
CA ARG A 297 -3.01 -7.74 15.96
C ARG A 297 -3.51 -7.27 17.32
N THR A 298 -2.75 -7.56 18.37
CA THR A 298 -3.12 -7.25 19.74
C THR A 298 -1.99 -6.62 20.56
N SER A 299 -2.21 -5.45 21.16
CA SER A 299 -1.22 -4.73 21.99
C SER A 299 -1.88 -3.86 23.05
N ASP A 300 -1.17 -3.68 24.16
CA ASP A 300 -1.39 -2.63 25.16
C ASP A 300 -0.86 -1.25 24.73
N LEU A 301 -0.25 -1.14 23.54
CA LEU A 301 0.31 0.10 23.01
C LEU A 301 -0.69 0.86 22.13
N THR A 302 -0.54 2.18 22.13
CA THR A 302 -1.24 3.10 21.20
C THR A 302 -0.87 2.83 19.73
N ILE A 303 0.25 2.17 19.45
CA ILE A 303 0.75 1.88 18.10
C ILE A 303 0.88 0.37 17.89
N LEU A 304 0.05 -0.18 17.00
CA LEU A 304 -0.03 -1.60 16.66
C LEU A 304 0.82 -1.94 15.41
N SER A 305 2.15 -1.97 15.56
CA SER A 305 3.07 -2.41 14.49
C SER A 305 3.38 -3.90 14.56
N MET A 306 3.49 -4.57 13.40
CA MET A 306 3.87 -6.00 13.32
C MET A 306 5.33 -6.25 13.74
N ILE A 307 6.20 -5.25 13.58
CA ILE A 307 7.65 -5.40 13.83
C ILE A 307 7.96 -5.35 15.33
N ASN A 308 7.11 -4.70 16.13
CA ASN A 308 7.41 -4.38 17.53
C ASN A 308 6.91 -5.43 18.55
N GLY A 309 6.60 -6.66 18.11
CA GLY A 309 6.29 -7.78 19.03
C GLY A 309 4.85 -7.85 19.54
N VAL A 310 3.91 -7.23 18.82
CA VAL A 310 2.46 -7.27 19.07
C VAL A 310 1.91 -8.65 18.69
N GLY A 311 1.21 -9.32 19.62
CA GLY A 311 0.71 -10.69 19.44
C GLY A 311 -0.19 -10.83 18.20
N TYR A 312 -0.09 -11.97 17.53
CA TYR A 312 -0.77 -12.27 16.27
C TYR A 312 -1.69 -13.48 16.40
N LEU A 313 -2.91 -13.35 15.88
CA LEU A 313 -3.78 -14.47 15.55
C LEU A 313 -3.88 -14.55 14.02
N LEU A 314 -3.35 -15.61 13.43
CA LEU A 314 -3.46 -15.86 11.99
C LEU A 314 -4.72 -16.69 11.74
N ASN A 315 -5.71 -16.12 11.07
CA ASN A 315 -6.81 -16.89 10.50
C ASN A 315 -6.48 -17.22 9.04
N VAL A 316 -6.51 -18.51 8.69
CA VAL A 316 -6.36 -18.96 7.30
C VAL A 316 -7.71 -18.79 6.61
N VAL A 317 -7.74 -17.95 5.57
CA VAL A 317 -8.90 -17.84 4.67
C VAL A 317 -8.65 -18.76 3.47
N THR A 318 -9.42 -19.83 3.38
CA THR A 318 -9.56 -20.59 2.14
C THR A 318 -10.58 -19.88 1.26
N ALA A 319 -10.14 -19.22 0.19
CA ALA A 319 -11.06 -18.86 -0.90
C ALA A 319 -11.59 -20.16 -1.52
N LEU A 320 -12.93 -20.31 -1.56
CA LEU A 320 -13.62 -21.41 -2.25
C LEU A 320 -13.58 -21.23 -3.76
#